data_AF-T1GTT2-F1
#
_entry.id   AF-T1GTT2-F1
#
_cell.length_a   1.000
_cell.length_b   1.000
_cell.length_c   1.000
_cell.angle_alpha   90.00
_cell.angle_beta   90.00
_cell.angle_gamma   90.00
#
_symmetry.space_group_name_H-M   'P 1'
#
loop_
_entity.id
_entity.type
_entity.pdbx_description
1 polymer ?
#
loop_
_entity_poly.entity_id
_entity_poly.type
_entity_poly.pdbx_seq_one_letter_code
_entity_poly.pdbx_strand_id
1 'polypeptide(L)'
;MVFKNTNHLEILNLRNLYTNRYTIPLFLKGRTKDLESDDLYKPLKEHRSDNLGNKLSKSWEHELQVSAKKNKNPSLLRASLNVFGWEIVLQGFVLLILEFGCRCIQPIFLGGL
;
A
#
# COMPACT_ATOMS: atom_id res chain seq x y z
N MET A 1 -27.38 -8.05 -10.51
CA MET A 1 -27.01 -7.23 -9.32
C MET A 1 -26.26 -6.00 -9.82
N VAL A 2 -26.80 -4.82 -9.58
CA VAL A 2 -26.36 -3.56 -10.19
C VAL A 2 -25.14 -3.02 -9.42
N PHE A 3 -23.94 -3.27 -9.96
CA PHE A 3 -22.71 -2.67 -9.45
C PHE A 3 -22.69 -1.18 -9.80
N LYS A 4 -23.13 -0.34 -8.87
CA LYS A 4 -23.30 1.10 -9.12
C LYS A 4 -21.96 1.84 -9.10
N ASN A 5 -21.51 2.14 -10.31
CA ASN A 5 -20.70 3.30 -10.72
C ASN A 5 -19.32 3.49 -10.05
N THR A 6 -18.30 2.89 -10.66
CA THR A 6 -16.88 3.02 -10.30
C THR A 6 -16.17 4.16 -11.04
N ASN A 7 -16.83 4.94 -11.92
CA ASN A 7 -16.13 5.83 -12.86
C ASN A 7 -16.02 7.31 -12.42
N HIS A 8 -16.89 7.81 -11.52
CA HIS A 8 -16.83 9.22 -11.08
C HIS A 8 -15.92 9.44 -9.84
N LEU A 9 -15.52 8.37 -9.15
CA LEU A 9 -14.70 8.45 -7.93
C LEU A 9 -13.20 8.28 -8.20
N GLU A 10 -12.78 7.65 -9.29
CA GLU A 10 -11.35 7.46 -9.62
C GLU A 10 -10.64 8.80 -9.93
N ILE A 11 -11.33 9.73 -10.60
CA ILE A 11 -10.80 11.06 -10.98
C ILE A 11 -10.73 12.08 -9.82
N LEU A 12 -11.43 11.85 -8.71
CA LEU A 12 -11.35 12.68 -7.49
C LEU A 12 -10.43 12.07 -6.41
N ASN A 13 -9.87 10.88 -6.65
CA ASN A 13 -9.28 10.02 -5.62
C ASN A 13 -7.77 10.21 -5.38
N LEU A 14 -6.96 10.65 -6.36
CA LEU A 14 -5.50 10.74 -6.15
C LEU A 14 -5.11 11.67 -5.00
N ARG A 15 -5.83 12.79 -4.82
CA ARG A 15 -5.62 13.75 -3.72
C ARG A 15 -6.29 13.31 -2.40
N ASN A 16 -7.35 12.50 -2.45
CA ASN A 16 -8.07 12.01 -1.27
C ASN A 16 -7.48 10.71 -0.70
N LEU A 17 -6.80 9.92 -1.52
CA LEU A 17 -6.08 8.71 -1.13
C LEU A 17 -4.97 9.05 -0.13
N TYR A 18 -4.20 10.12 -0.43
CA TYR A 18 -3.13 10.60 0.46
C TYR A 18 -3.63 11.01 1.86
N THR A 19 -4.89 11.45 1.97
CA THR A 19 -5.48 11.92 3.25
C THR A 19 -6.53 10.95 3.83
N ASN A 20 -6.72 9.75 3.26
CA ASN A 20 -7.76 8.79 3.66
C ASN A 20 -9.16 9.41 3.87
N ARG A 21 -9.48 10.48 3.13
CA ARG A 21 -10.74 11.24 3.33
C ARG A 21 -11.97 10.47 2.88
N TYR A 22 -11.79 9.41 2.08
CA TYR A 22 -12.85 8.49 1.68
C TYR A 22 -13.41 7.67 2.85
N THR A 23 -12.67 7.55 3.97
CA THR A 23 -13.11 6.80 5.16
C THR A 23 -14.03 7.63 6.07
N ILE A 24 -13.95 8.96 6.01
CA ILE A 24 -14.78 9.88 6.81
C ILE A 24 -16.30 9.66 6.58
N PRO A 25 -16.81 9.61 5.32
CA PRO A 25 -18.22 9.32 5.09
C PRO A 25 -18.62 7.90 5.49
N LEU A 26 -17.69 6.93 5.47
CA LEU A 26 -17.93 5.56 5.95
C LEU A 26 -18.13 5.55 7.47
N PHE A 27 -17.27 6.25 8.23
CA PHE A 27 -17.42 6.38 9.68
C PHE A 27 -18.70 7.12 10.09
N LEU A 28 -19.08 8.17 9.36
CA LEU A 28 -20.33 8.88 9.59
C LEU A 28 -21.55 7.97 9.33
N LYS A 29 -21.52 7.15 8.27
CA LYS A 29 -22.59 6.19 7.97
C LYS A 29 -22.68 5.10 9.04
N GLY A 30 -21.55 4.54 9.47
CA GLY A 30 -21.48 3.55 10.55
C GLY A 30 -21.89 4.08 11.93
N ARG A 31 -21.74 5.39 12.18
CA ARG A 31 -22.26 6.02 13.40
C ARG A 31 -23.80 6.07 13.45
N THR A 32 -24.45 6.03 12.29
CA THR A 32 -25.89 6.25 12.17
C THR A 32 -26.68 4.96 11.93
N LYS A 33 -26.04 3.91 11.39
CA LYS A 33 -26.60 2.58 11.11
C LYS A 33 -25.50 1.52 11.21
N ASP A 34 -25.86 0.30 11.59
CA ASP A 34 -24.94 -0.85 11.51
C ASP A 34 -24.51 -1.08 10.06
N LEU A 35 -23.20 -1.18 9.84
CA LEU A 35 -22.61 -1.41 8.52
C LEU A 35 -22.75 -2.89 8.16
N GLU A 36 -23.46 -3.18 7.07
CA GLU A 36 -23.54 -4.52 6.50
C GLU A 36 -22.38 -4.76 5.52
N SER A 37 -21.96 -6.02 5.34
CA SER A 37 -20.77 -6.37 4.53
C SER A 37 -20.86 -5.95 3.05
N ASP A 38 -22.09 -5.75 2.54
CA ASP A 38 -22.35 -5.29 1.16
C ASP A 38 -22.14 -3.78 0.99
N ASP A 39 -22.20 -3.01 2.08
CA ASP A 39 -22.07 -1.55 2.11
C ASP A 39 -20.60 -1.08 2.23
N LEU A 40 -19.68 -2.04 2.39
CA LEU A 40 -18.24 -1.80 2.41
C LEU A 40 -17.70 -1.61 0.99
N TYR A 41 -16.91 -0.57 0.81
CA TYR A 41 -16.22 -0.32 -0.45
C TYR A 41 -15.32 -1.51 -0.81
N LYS A 42 -15.45 -2.01 -2.04
CA LYS A 42 -14.51 -3.01 -2.56
C LYS A 42 -13.09 -2.45 -2.53
N PRO A 43 -12.09 -3.29 -2.19
CA PRO A 43 -10.70 -2.85 -2.21
C PRO A 43 -10.36 -2.29 -3.60
N LEU A 44 -9.66 -1.15 -3.59
CA LEU A 44 -9.16 -0.50 -4.78
C LEU A 44 -8.37 -1.53 -5.59
N LYS A 45 -8.54 -1.54 -6.92
CA LYS A 45 -7.91 -2.56 -7.79
C LYS A 45 -6.40 -2.65 -7.59
N GLU A 46 -5.77 -1.54 -7.20
CA GLU A 46 -4.34 -1.43 -6.89
C GLU A 46 -3.91 -2.20 -5.63
N HIS A 47 -4.80 -2.38 -4.66
CA HIS A 47 -4.55 -3.14 -3.43
C HIS A 47 -5.06 -4.59 -3.50
N ARG A 48 -5.47 -5.08 -4.67
CA ARG A 48 -5.84 -6.49 -4.81
C ARG A 48 -4.60 -7.37 -4.73
N SER A 49 -4.68 -8.34 -3.83
CA SER A 49 -3.69 -9.41 -3.65
C SER A 49 -3.41 -10.19 -4.94
N ASP A 50 -4.37 -10.25 -5.87
CA ASP A 50 -4.23 -10.95 -7.15
C ASP A 50 -3.03 -10.47 -7.99
N ASN A 51 -2.84 -9.16 -8.12
CA ASN A 51 -1.75 -8.59 -8.93
C ASN A 51 -0.39 -8.81 -8.25
N LEU A 52 -0.38 -8.72 -6.93
CA LEU A 52 0.81 -8.89 -6.11
C LEU A 52 1.27 -10.35 -6.10
N GLY A 53 0.33 -11.29 -5.95
CA GLY A 53 0.57 -12.73 -6.02
C GLY A 53 1.07 -13.17 -7.39
N ASN A 54 0.55 -12.58 -8.47
CA ASN A 54 1.05 -12.83 -9.83
C ASN A 54 2.48 -12.32 -10.04
N LYS A 55 2.82 -11.12 -9.52
CA LYS A 55 4.20 -10.60 -9.58
C LYS A 55 5.17 -11.46 -8.78
N LEU A 56 4.76 -11.90 -7.58
CA LEU A 56 5.56 -12.78 -6.74
C LEU A 56 5.79 -14.15 -7.41
N SER A 57 4.73 -14.75 -7.97
CA SER A 57 4.83 -16.04 -8.67
C SER A 57 5.76 -15.96 -9.88
N LYS A 58 5.71 -14.87 -10.66
CA LYS A 58 6.64 -14.65 -11.78
C LYS A 58 8.09 -14.49 -11.31
N SER A 59 8.31 -13.72 -10.24
CA SER A 59 9.65 -13.54 -9.67
C SER A 59 10.20 -14.84 -9.07
N TRP A 60 9.34 -15.66 -8.47
CA TRP A 60 9.69 -16.96 -7.93
C TRP A 60 10.13 -17.94 -9.02
N GLU A 61 9.35 -18.06 -10.10
CA GLU A 61 9.70 -18.90 -11.25
C GLU A 61 11.04 -18.49 -11.87
N HIS A 62 11.28 -17.19 -12.02
CA HIS A 62 12.56 -16.68 -12.51
C HIS A 62 13.72 -17.03 -11.56
N GLU A 63 13.53 -16.94 -10.24
CA GLU A 63 14.56 -17.31 -9.27
C GLU A 63 14.85 -18.81 -9.25
N LEU A 64 13.84 -19.67 -9.47
CA LEU A 64 14.03 -21.12 -9.65
C LEU A 64 14.90 -21.42 -10.87
N GLN A 65 14.63 -20.78 -12.01
CA GLN A 65 15.41 -20.98 -13.24
C GLN A 65 16.87 -20.53 -13.10
N VAL A 66 17.10 -19.39 -12.43
CA VAL A 66 18.45 -18.87 -12.19
C VAL A 66 19.20 -19.74 -11.17
N SER A 67 18.53 -20.19 -10.12
CA SER A 67 19.09 -21.07 -9.09
C SER A 67 19.48 -22.44 -9.65
N ALA A 68 18.64 -23.00 -10.53
CA ALA A 68 18.94 -24.23 -11.26
C ALA A 68 20.19 -24.08 -12.13
N LYS A 69 20.34 -22.95 -12.85
CA LYS A 69 21.54 -22.67 -13.66
C LYS A 69 22.80 -22.44 -12.82
N LYS A 70 22.66 -21.92 -11.60
CA LYS A 70 23.78 -21.59 -10.70
C LYS A 70 24.08 -22.69 -9.67
N ASN A 71 23.40 -23.84 -9.72
CA ASN A 71 23.54 -24.94 -8.74
C ASN A 71 23.45 -24.45 -7.28
N LYS A 72 22.57 -23.46 -7.03
CA LYS A 72 22.43 -22.81 -5.73
C LYS A 72 21.02 -23.02 -5.21
N ASN A 73 20.86 -23.11 -3.89
CA ASN A 73 19.54 -23.28 -3.28
C ASN A 73 18.67 -22.03 -3.52
N PRO A 74 17.46 -22.17 -4.10
CA PRO A 74 16.53 -21.07 -4.26
C PRO A 74 16.03 -20.60 -2.90
N SER A 75 15.88 -19.28 -2.71
CA SER A 75 15.38 -18.70 -1.47
C SER A 75 14.11 -17.89 -1.72
N LEU A 76 12.99 -18.34 -1.15
CA LEU A 76 11.71 -17.63 -1.21
C LEU A 76 11.81 -16.22 -0.65
N LEU A 77 12.61 -16.04 0.41
CA LEU A 77 12.83 -14.74 1.03
C LEU A 77 13.48 -13.77 0.05
N ARG A 78 14.40 -14.25 -0.78
CA ARG A 78 15.10 -13.41 -1.75
C ARG A 78 14.18 -12.99 -2.91
N ALA A 79 13.35 -13.90 -3.41
CA ALA A 79 12.33 -13.58 -4.40
C ALA A 79 11.31 -12.57 -3.86
N SER A 80 10.88 -12.74 -2.60
CA SER A 80 9.96 -11.81 -1.92
C SER A 80 10.60 -10.44 -1.72
N LEU A 81 11.84 -10.37 -1.23
CA LEU A 81 12.58 -9.12 -1.07
C LEU A 81 12.86 -8.43 -2.41
N ASN A 82 12.98 -9.15 -3.52
CA ASN A 82 13.17 -8.54 -4.83
C ASN A 82 11.88 -7.85 -5.33
N VAL A 83 10.71 -8.40 -4.99
CA VAL A 83 9.41 -7.83 -5.39
C VAL A 83 8.97 -6.69 -4.46
N PHE A 84 9.17 -6.85 -3.15
CA PHE A 84 8.69 -5.90 -2.13
C PHE A 84 9.76 -4.96 -1.60
N GLY A 85 11.05 -5.30 -1.75
CA GLY A 85 12.13 -4.57 -1.10
C GLY A 85 12.23 -3.13 -1.56
N TRP A 86 12.01 -2.85 -2.85
CA TRP A 86 12.03 -1.48 -3.36
C TRP A 86 10.93 -0.61 -2.74
N GLU A 87 9.70 -1.14 -2.66
CA GLU A 87 8.57 -0.46 -2.04
C GLU A 87 8.84 -0.16 -0.55
N ILE A 88 9.37 -1.16 0.17
CA ILE A 88 9.72 -1.03 1.59
C ILE A 88 10.84 0.00 1.79
N VAL A 89 11.87 -0.02 0.96
CA VAL A 89 13.01 0.92 1.03
C VAL A 89 12.54 2.35 0.74
N LEU A 90 11.73 2.56 -0.29
CA LEU A 90 11.18 3.89 -0.60
C LEU A 90 10.31 4.42 0.53
N GLN A 91 9.41 3.60 1.07
CA GLN A 91 8.57 3.98 2.21
C GLN A 91 9.42 4.31 3.45
N GLY A 92 10.40 3.45 3.77
CA GLY A 92 11.34 3.68 4.87
C GLY A 92 12.15 4.96 4.69
N PHE A 93 12.57 5.27 3.46
CA PHE A 93 13.32 6.48 3.16
C PHE A 93 12.48 7.76 3.34
N VAL A 94 11.23 7.73 2.89
CA VAL A 94 10.27 8.85 3.11
C VAL A 94 10.03 9.06 4.60
N LEU A 95 9.81 7.98 5.35
CA LEU A 95 9.63 8.04 6.80
C LEU A 95 10.88 8.57 7.50
N LEU A 96 12.07 8.15 7.07
CA LEU A 96 13.34 8.63 7.63
C LEU A 96 13.47 10.13 7.44
N ILE A 97 13.24 10.65 6.22
CA ILE A 97 13.28 12.09 5.95
C ILE A 97 12.26 12.84 6.82
N LEU A 98 11.03 12.33 6.92
CA LEU A 98 9.99 12.95 7.73
C LEU A 98 10.37 12.96 9.21
N GLU A 99 10.88 11.85 9.73
CA GLU A 99 11.25 11.71 11.13
C GLU A 99 12.46 12.58 11.47
N PHE A 100 13.51 12.57 10.63
CA PHE A 100 14.66 13.46 10.83
C PHE A 100 14.27 14.93 10.71
N GLY A 101 13.51 15.29 9.66
CA GLY A 101 13.04 16.65 9.44
C GLY A 101 12.19 17.15 10.60
N CYS A 102 11.13 16.43 10.95
CA CYS A 102 10.23 16.81 12.04
C CYS A 102 10.95 16.80 13.40
N ARG A 103 11.77 15.80 13.71
CA ARG A 103 12.52 15.77 14.99
C ARG A 103 13.54 16.88 15.10
N CYS A 104 14.16 17.33 14.00
CA CYS A 104 15.08 18.46 14.01
C CYS A 104 14.35 19.81 14.09
N ILE A 105 13.18 19.93 13.47
CA ILE A 105 12.37 21.16 13.45
C ILE A 105 11.67 21.38 14.81
N GLN A 106 11.22 20.31 15.47
CA GLN A 106 10.50 20.35 16.74
C GLN A 106 11.24 21.15 17.86
N PRO A 107 12.54 20.94 18.16
CA PRO A 107 13.25 21.72 19.18
C PRO A 107 13.48 23.18 18.78
N ILE A 108 13.61 23.48 17.49
CA ILE A 108 13.78 24.86 17.00
C ILE A 108 12.48 25.65 17.18
N PHE A 109 11.33 25.03 16.91
CA PHE A 109 10.02 25.65 17.14
C PHE A 109 9.64 25.76 18.62
N LEU A 110 10.00 24.77 19.45
CA LEU A 110 9.73 24.79 20.89
C LEU A 110 10.69 25.69 21.68
N GLY A 111 11.92 25.87 21.20
CA GLY A 111 12.92 26.76 21.82
C GLY A 111 12.87 28.21 21.33
N GLY A 112 12.10 28.49 20.27
CA GLY A 112 11.88 29.84 19.74
C GLY A 112 10.64 30.56 20.28
N LEU A 113 9.88 29.91 21.18
CA LEU A 113 8.75 30.47 21.94
C LEU A 113 9.20 30.77 23.38
#